data_AF-A0A5A7NQS7-F1
#
_entry.id   AF-A0A5A7NQS7-F1
#
_cell.length_a   1.000
_cell.length_b   1.000
_cell.length_c   1.000
_cell.angle_alpha   90.00
_cell.angle_beta   90.00
_cell.angle_gamma   90.00
#
_symmetry.space_group_name_H-M   'P 1'
#
loop_
_entity.id
_entity.type
_entity.pdbx_description
1 polymer ?
#
loop_
_entity_poly.entity_id
_entity_poly.type
_entity_poly.pdbx_seq_one_letter_code
_entity_poly.pdbx_strand_id
1 'polypeptide(L)'
;MGIWHGEVSLGELNEKNLACLNETLASWAGYLAVDRSRFHVVGREINANHIRPVSPGGWVYGEAIPANIGRRAHVWEVKLTNGEGKLVCISRCTLAVLEVPGAYATPDQRGQPAGARRQKESAPPM
;
A
#
# COMPACT_ATOMS: atom_id res chain seq x y z
N MET A 1 -8.18 -10.56 10.72
CA MET A 1 -8.08 -9.50 9.70
C MET A 1 -7.66 -8.26 10.47
N GLY A 2 -6.36 -7.99 10.54
CA GLY A 2 -5.80 -6.98 11.44
C GLY A 2 -6.03 -5.59 10.88
N ILE A 3 -6.67 -4.73 11.68
CA ILE A 3 -6.68 -3.30 11.43
C ILE A 3 -5.24 -2.85 11.66
N TRP A 4 -4.59 -2.30 10.64
CA TRP A 4 -3.26 -1.73 10.80
C TRP A 4 -3.44 -0.31 11.34
N HIS A 5 -3.18 -0.13 12.62
CA HIS A 5 -2.95 1.19 13.22
C HIS A 5 -1.45 1.45 13.15
N GLY A 6 -1.01 2.06 12.07
CA GLY A 6 0.34 2.60 11.99
C GLY A 6 0.27 4.11 12.06
N GLU A 7 0.75 4.66 13.17
CA GLU A 7 1.03 6.09 13.28
C GLU A 7 2.40 6.32 12.62
N VAL A 8 2.42 7.14 11.58
CA VAL A 8 3.67 7.56 10.93
C VAL A 8 3.78 9.07 11.07
N SER A 9 4.77 9.50 11.86
CA SER A 9 5.12 10.91 12.02
C SER A 9 6.17 11.27 10.96
N LEU A 10 5.82 12.16 10.03
CA LEU A 10 6.66 12.53 8.88
C LEU A 10 6.81 14.05 8.81
N GLY A 11 7.91 14.54 9.40
CA GLY A 11 8.63 15.79 9.06
C GLY A 11 7.89 17.14 9.12
N GLU A 12 8.67 18.22 9.17
CA GLU A 12 8.18 19.57 8.82
C GLU A 12 7.71 19.58 7.36
N LEU A 13 6.41 19.67 7.12
CA LEU A 13 5.86 19.71 5.77
C LEU A 13 5.42 21.13 5.39
N ASN A 14 6.01 21.63 4.32
CA ASN A 14 5.50 22.78 3.58
C ASN A 14 4.15 22.38 2.96
N GLU A 15 3.14 23.24 3.04
CA GLU A 15 1.71 22.97 2.72
C GLU A 15 1.43 22.25 1.39
N LYS A 16 2.36 22.29 0.43
CA LYS A 16 2.24 21.65 -0.89
C LYS A 16 2.46 20.13 -0.90
N ASN A 17 3.00 19.54 0.17
CA ASN A 17 3.43 18.14 0.17
C ASN A 17 2.46 17.17 0.86
N LEU A 18 1.29 17.63 1.32
CA LEU A 18 0.33 16.82 2.08
C LEU A 18 -0.27 15.67 1.25
N ALA A 19 -0.58 15.91 -0.02
CA ALA A 19 -1.10 14.87 -0.92
C ALA A 19 -0.06 13.75 -1.18
N CYS A 20 1.22 14.12 -1.38
CA CYS A 20 2.31 13.17 -1.53
C CYS A 20 2.55 12.36 -0.24
N LEU A 21 2.45 13.00 0.93
CA LEU A 21 2.48 12.29 2.20
C LEU A 21 1.34 11.26 2.29
N ASN A 22 0.11 11.65 1.94
CA ASN A 22 -1.02 10.74 1.93
C ASN A 22 -0.80 9.54 1.00
N GLU A 23 -0.30 9.76 -0.22
CA GLU A 23 0.00 8.69 -1.17
C GLU A 23 1.09 7.76 -0.65
N THR A 24 2.10 8.31 0.03
CA THR A 24 3.17 7.54 0.65
C THR A 24 2.62 6.63 1.76
N LEU A 25 1.81 7.18 2.66
CA LEU A 25 1.20 6.43 3.76
C LEU A 25 0.28 5.32 3.26
N ALA A 26 -0.59 5.63 2.30
CA ALA A 26 -1.47 4.63 1.70
C ALA A 26 -0.66 3.52 1.02
N SER A 27 0.36 3.87 0.23
CA SER A 27 1.21 2.90 -0.47
C SER A 27 1.95 1.97 0.49
N TRP A 28 2.51 2.51 1.58
CA TRP A 28 3.13 1.72 2.64
C TRP A 28 2.14 0.80 3.32
N ALA A 29 0.97 1.31 3.72
CA ALA A 29 -0.06 0.51 4.36
C ALA A 29 -0.56 -0.62 3.43
N GLY A 30 -0.77 -0.32 2.15
CA GLY A 30 -1.12 -1.32 1.13
C GLY A 30 -0.04 -2.37 0.91
N TYR A 31 1.23 -1.95 0.86
CA TYR A 31 2.39 -2.82 0.69
C TYR A 31 2.56 -3.78 1.88
N LEU A 32 2.31 -3.32 3.10
CA LEU A 32 2.35 -4.13 4.31
C LEU A 32 1.12 -5.04 4.47
N ALA A 33 0.02 -4.72 3.81
CA ALA A 33 -1.24 -5.49 3.88
C ALA A 33 -1.31 -6.67 2.90
N VAL A 34 -0.31 -6.87 2.02
CA VAL A 34 -0.28 -7.99 1.06
C VAL A 34 0.84 -9.00 1.36
N ASP A 35 0.69 -10.22 0.86
CA ASP A 35 1.80 -11.17 0.78
C ASP A 35 2.78 -10.71 -0.30
N ARG A 36 3.85 -10.05 0.13
CA ARG A 36 4.86 -9.43 -0.71
C ARG A 36 5.67 -10.41 -1.57
N SER A 37 5.62 -11.71 -1.27
CA SER A 37 6.26 -12.73 -2.10
C SER A 37 5.47 -13.04 -3.37
N ARG A 38 4.16 -12.71 -3.37
CA ARG A 38 3.21 -13.04 -4.44
C ARG A 38 2.57 -11.82 -5.06
N PHE A 39 2.41 -10.75 -4.31
CA PHE A 39 1.69 -9.56 -4.73
C PHE A 39 2.47 -8.28 -4.41
N HIS A 40 2.28 -7.27 -5.26
CA HIS A 40 2.69 -5.90 -5.01
C HIS A 40 1.49 -4.97 -5.21
N VAL A 41 1.58 -3.74 -4.71
CA VAL A 41 0.54 -2.73 -4.84
C VAL A 41 1.03 -1.55 -5.65
N VAL A 42 0.13 -0.92 -6.41
CA VAL A 42 0.41 0.32 -7.15
C VAL A 42 -0.71 1.31 -6.96
N GLY A 43 -0.37 2.60 -6.87
CA GLY A 43 -1.34 3.70 -6.81
C GLY A 43 -2.17 3.75 -8.09
N ARG A 44 -3.50 3.83 -7.96
CA ARG A 44 -4.41 3.95 -9.11
C ARG A 44 -5.17 5.27 -9.12
N GLU A 45 -5.60 5.73 -7.95
CA GLU A 45 -6.29 6.99 -7.77
C GLU A 45 -6.02 7.51 -6.36
N ILE A 46 -5.95 8.83 -6.24
CA ILE A 46 -5.94 9.52 -4.97
C ILE A 46 -6.74 10.82 -5.09
N ASN A 47 -7.59 11.06 -4.10
CA ASN A 47 -8.19 12.36 -3.84
C ASN A 47 -7.66 12.90 -2.51
N ALA A 48 -7.51 14.22 -2.40
CA ALA A 48 -7.10 14.87 -1.17
C ALA A 48 -7.82 16.21 -1.03
N ASN A 49 -8.33 16.46 0.17
CA ASN A 49 -8.97 17.72 0.54
C ASN A 49 -8.14 18.40 1.63
N HIS A 50 -7.58 19.55 1.31
CA HIS A 50 -6.84 20.38 2.26
C HIS A 50 -7.84 21.18 3.10
N ILE A 51 -7.92 20.88 4.39
CA ILE A 51 -8.93 21.43 5.31
C ILE A 51 -8.37 22.62 6.09
N ARG A 52 -7.08 22.57 6.46
CA ARG A 52 -6.43 23.62 7.25
C ARG A 52 -4.97 23.79 6.79
N PRO A 53 -4.43 25.03 6.80
CA PRO A 53 -2.99 25.25 6.61
C PRO A 53 -2.17 24.64 7.76
N VAL A 54 -0.89 24.41 7.49
CA VAL A 54 0.11 23.98 8.48
C VAL A 54 1.07 25.13 8.68
N SER A 55 1.27 25.56 9.92
CA SER A 55 2.22 26.63 10.23
C SER A 55 3.63 26.27 9.75
N PRO A 56 4.44 27.23 9.27
CA PRO A 56 5.85 26.97 8.94
C PRO A 56 6.59 26.33 10.12
N GLY A 57 7.35 25.26 9.87
CA GLY A 57 8.00 24.46 10.91
C GLY A 57 7.05 23.57 11.73
N GLY A 58 5.78 23.49 11.33
CA GLY A 58 4.76 22.65 11.97
C GLY A 58 4.86 21.19 11.55
N TRP A 59 4.56 20.31 12.51
CA TRP A 59 4.49 18.86 12.29
C TRP A 59 3.06 18.43 11.99
N VAL A 60 2.95 17.40 11.16
CA VAL A 60 1.71 16.65 10.94
C VAL A 60 1.90 15.17 11.22
N TYR A 61 0.83 14.56 11.68
CA TYR A 61 0.75 13.15 12.04
C TYR A 61 -0.21 12.49 11.07
N GLY A 62 0.20 11.38 10.47
CA GLY A 62 -0.60 10.67 9.49
C GLY A 62 -1.04 9.30 9.96
N GLU A 63 -2.31 8.98 9.72
CA GLU A 63 -2.88 7.65 9.93
C GLU A 63 -3.54 7.18 8.63
N ALA A 64 -3.19 5.97 8.18
CA ALA A 64 -3.81 5.31 7.04
C ALA A 64 -4.64 4.11 7.52
N ILE A 65 -5.96 4.18 7.35
CA ILE A 65 -6.91 3.18 7.80
C ILE A 65 -7.53 2.49 6.57
N PRO A 66 -7.63 1.16 6.55
CA PRO A 66 -8.24 0.46 5.44
C PRO A 66 -9.75 0.70 5.44
N ALA A 67 -10.28 1.28 4.36
CA ALA A 67 -11.71 1.35 4.10
C ALA A 67 -12.22 0.03 3.46
N ASN A 68 -11.40 -0.61 2.62
CA ASN A 68 -11.68 -1.92 2.05
C ASN A 68 -10.37 -2.62 1.62
N ILE A 69 -10.22 -3.90 1.97
CA ILE A 69 -9.07 -4.75 1.56
C ILE A 69 -9.58 -5.89 0.69
N GLY A 70 -9.60 -5.66 -0.62
CA GLY A 70 -10.02 -6.63 -1.63
C GLY A 70 -8.86 -7.31 -2.33
N ARG A 71 -9.10 -8.49 -2.92
CA ARG A 71 -8.09 -9.28 -3.64
C ARG A 71 -7.38 -8.57 -4.80
N ARG A 72 -8.04 -7.60 -5.45
CA ARG A 72 -7.51 -6.87 -6.62
C ARG A 72 -7.37 -5.37 -6.39
N ALA A 73 -7.93 -4.87 -5.31
CA ALA A 73 -7.91 -3.45 -5.00
C ALA A 73 -8.05 -3.22 -3.49
N HIS A 74 -7.24 -2.32 -2.96
CA HIS A 74 -7.39 -1.78 -1.62
C HIS A 74 -7.88 -0.33 -1.70
N VAL A 75 -8.69 0.07 -0.73
CA VAL A 75 -9.11 1.46 -0.54
C VAL A 75 -8.70 1.88 0.86
N TRP A 76 -7.95 2.97 0.96
CA TRP A 76 -7.42 3.50 2.20
C TRP A 76 -7.93 4.92 2.43
N GLU A 77 -8.35 5.21 3.65
CA GLU A 77 -8.56 6.57 4.13
C GLU A 77 -7.30 7.01 4.86
N VAL A 78 -6.77 8.17 4.48
CA VAL A 78 -5.61 8.78 5.15
C VAL A 78 -6.03 10.09 5.75
N LYS A 79 -5.73 10.27 7.04
CA LYS A 79 -5.97 11.51 7.78
C LYS A 79 -4.65 12.07 8.26
N LEU A 80 -4.44 13.36 8.01
CA LEU A 80 -3.35 14.12 8.57
C LEU A 80 -3.90 15.08 9.63
N THR A 81 -3.31 15.07 10.82
CA THR A 81 -3.64 15.99 11.92
C THR A 81 -2.41 16.78 12.35
N ASN A 82 -2.60 17.97 12.90
CA ASN A 82 -1.50 18.71 13.54
C ASN A 82 -1.24 18.20 14.97
N GLY A 83 -0.25 18.79 15.68
CA GLY A 83 0.06 18.42 17.07
C GLY A 83 -1.05 18.69 18.09
N GLU A 84 -2.09 19.44 17.73
CA GLU A 84 -3.30 19.63 18.54
C GLU A 84 -4.41 18.64 18.18
N GLY A 85 -4.14 17.66 17.31
CA GLY A 85 -5.11 16.67 16.83
C GLY A 85 -6.13 17.22 15.83
N LYS A 86 -5.95 18.45 15.32
CA LYS A 86 -6.90 19.06 14.38
C LYS A 86 -6.64 18.55 12.96
N LEU A 87 -7.70 18.13 12.26
CA LEU A 87 -7.63 17.60 10.88
C LEU A 87 -7.10 18.63 9.88
N VAL A 88 -5.93 18.38 9.31
CA VAL A 88 -5.25 19.21 8.32
C VAL A 88 -5.65 18.81 6.90
N CYS A 89 -5.62 17.51 6.61
CA CYS A 89 -5.92 16.97 5.29
C CYS A 89 -6.58 15.60 5.44
N ILE A 90 -7.55 15.32 4.58
CA ILE A 90 -8.13 13.99 4.44
C ILE A 90 -8.03 13.54 2.99
N SER A 91 -7.75 12.26 2.79
CA SER A 91 -7.55 11.67 1.48
C SER A 91 -8.14 10.27 1.44
N ARG A 92 -8.59 9.86 0.26
CA ARG A 92 -8.85 8.46 -0.05
C ARG A 92 -7.96 8.04 -1.21
N CYS A 93 -7.27 6.93 -1.02
CA CYS A 93 -6.37 6.35 -2.00
C CYS A 93 -6.83 4.95 -2.39
N THR A 94 -6.85 4.69 -3.69
CA THR A 94 -7.14 3.39 -4.27
C THR A 94 -5.84 2.77 -4.79
N LEU A 95 -5.51 1.58 -4.29
CA LEU A 95 -4.36 0.80 -4.74
C LEU A 95 -4.82 -0.42 -5.51
N ALA A 96 -4.19 -0.72 -6.64
CA ALA A 96 -4.36 -2.00 -7.32
C ALA A 96 -3.42 -3.04 -6.71
N VAL A 97 -3.92 -4.26 -6.52
CA VAL A 97 -3.12 -5.42 -6.06
C VAL A 97 -2.79 -6.27 -7.27
N LEU A 98 -1.51 -6.43 -7.55
CA LEU A 98 -0.99 -7.10 -8.74
C LEU A 98 -0.15 -8.30 -8.33
N GLU A 99 -0.26 -9.39 -9.06
CA GLU A 99 0.66 -10.52 -8.89
C GLU A 99 2.07 -10.09 -9.33
N VAL A 100 3.06 -10.41 -8.51
CA VAL A 100 4.46 -10.34 -8.93
C VAL A 100 4.66 -11.54 -9.87
N PRO A 101 4.98 -11.32 -11.17
CA PRO A 101 5.31 -12.43 -12.05
C PRO A 101 6.41 -13.24 -11.39
N GLY A 102 6.20 -14.55 -11.23
CA GLY A 102 7.16 -15.45 -10.59
C GLY A 102 8.55 -15.17 -11.15
N ALA A 103 9.48 -14.83 -10.25
CA ALA A 103 10.83 -14.36 -10.51
C ALA A 103 11.34 -14.77 -11.88
N TYR A 104 11.47 -13.80 -12.79
CA TYR A 104 11.99 -13.93 -14.15
C TYR A 104 11.92 -15.36 -14.69
N ALA A 105 10.72 -15.83 -15.05
CA ALA A 105 10.64 -16.94 -16.00
C ALA A 105 11.54 -16.57 -17.18
N THR A 106 12.63 -17.32 -17.37
CA THR A 106 13.46 -17.18 -18.55
C THR A 106 12.54 -17.25 -19.78
N PRO A 107 12.85 -16.56 -20.89
CA PRO A 107 11.96 -16.48 -22.05
C PRO A 107 11.38 -17.82 -22.51
N ASP A 108 12.10 -18.92 -22.23
CA ASP A 108 11.76 -20.32 -22.48
C ASP A 108 10.52 -20.86 -21.75
N GLN A 109 10.08 -20.24 -20.64
CA GLN A 109 8.97 -20.77 -19.83
C GLN A 109 7.61 -20.08 -20.05
N ARG A 110 7.49 -19.19 -21.05
CA ARG A 110 6.25 -18.43 -21.31
C ARG A 110 5.05 -19.24 -21.84
N GLY A 111 5.16 -20.55 -21.97
CA GLY A 111 4.15 -21.41 -22.60
C GLY A 111 3.40 -22.40 -21.71
N GLN A 112 3.71 -22.53 -20.41
CA GLN A 112 3.07 -23.56 -19.57
C GLN A 112 2.07 -22.96 -18.57
N PRO A 113 0.80 -23.41 -18.55
CA PRO A 113 -0.17 -22.93 -17.58
C PRO A 113 0.25 -23.33 -16.16
N ALA A 114 0.07 -22.39 -15.23
CA ALA A 114 0.38 -22.54 -13.81
C ALA A 114 -0.52 -23.60 -13.15
N GLY A 115 -0.15 -24.87 -13.27
CA GLY A 115 -0.92 -25.97 -12.68
C GLY A 115 -0.28 -27.36 -12.75
N ALA A 116 0.76 -27.58 -13.57
CA ALA A 116 1.30 -28.92 -13.81
C ALA A 116 2.49 -29.32 -12.89
N ARG A 117 2.61 -28.75 -11.69
CA ARG A 117 3.62 -29.17 -10.69
C ARG A 117 2.98 -29.93 -9.54
N ARG A 118 2.56 -31.18 -9.80
CA ARG A 118 2.35 -32.18 -8.74
C ARG A 118 2.93 -33.55 -9.15
N GLN A 119 4.13 -33.80 -8.64
CA GLN A 119 4.73 -35.07 -8.21
C GLN A 119 4.48 -36.34 -9.07
N LYS A 120 5.51 -36.72 -9.84
CA LYS A 120 5.92 -38.14 -9.95
C LYS A 120 7.15 -38.32 -9.07
N GLU A 121 6.96 -38.87 -7.88
CA GLU A 121 8.04 -39.36 -7.03
C GLU A 121 8.26 -40.83 -7.40
N SER A 122 9.36 -41.12 -8.09
CA SER A 122 9.78 -42.47 -8.47
C SER A 122 10.60 -43.10 -7.35
N ALA A 123 10.27 -44.34 -7.00
CA ALA A 123 10.88 -45.17 -5.96
C ALA A 123 12.42 -45.30 -6.06
N PRO A 124 13.13 -45.61 -4.95
CA PRO A 124 14.59 -45.72 -4.94
C PRO A 124 15.07 -47.06 -5.50
N PRO A 125 16.26 -47.13 -6.13
CA PRO A 125 16.82 -48.39 -6.61
C PRO A 125 17.41 -49.25 -5.47
N MET A 126 17.41 -50.57 -5.66
CA MET A 126 18.07 -51.58 -4.81
C MET A 126 19.59 -51.46 -4.82
#